data_AF-A0A8S3GXM2-F1
#
_entry.id   AF-A0A8S3GXM2-F1
#
_cell.length_a   1.000
_cell.length_b   1.000
_cell.length_c   1.000
_cell.angle_alpha   90.00
_cell.angle_beta   90.00
_cell.angle_gamma   90.00
#
_symmetry.space_group_name_H-M   'P 1'
#
loop_
_entity.id
_entity.type
_entity.pdbx_description
1 polymer ?
#
loop_
_entity_poly.entity_id
_entity_poly.type
_entity_poly.pdbx_seq_one_letter_code
_entity_poly.pdbx_strand_id
1 'polypeptide(L)'
;MGKGGHNTRIGNTDDQQADLASLSAPPHRLPTLSEIKVKLPAHCFRSTVRESMSYVVKDVIYVALAFIVMYQIQNRFQYGFLLFPIYWCVQGTLYTSLFVLGHDCGHSSF
;
A
#
# COMPACT_ATOMS: atom_id res chain seq x y z
N MET A 1 -13.27 22.00 78.87
CA MET A 1 -11.87 21.99 78.37
C MET A 1 -11.66 20.70 77.58
N GLY A 2 -11.44 20.73 76.25
CA GLY A 2 -11.24 19.49 75.49
C GLY A 2 -11.31 19.61 73.96
N LYS A 3 -10.34 20.33 73.38
CA LYS A 3 -9.65 20.21 72.06
C LYS A 3 -10.41 19.70 70.82
N GLY A 4 -10.39 20.54 69.78
CA GLY A 4 -10.84 20.22 68.42
C GLY A 4 -9.98 19.20 67.67
N GLY A 5 -10.62 18.52 66.72
CA GLY A 5 -9.99 17.62 65.76
C GLY A 5 -10.02 18.24 64.36
N HIS A 6 -8.83 18.45 63.80
CA HIS A 6 -8.63 18.77 62.38
C HIS A 6 -9.16 17.64 61.50
N ASN A 7 -10.06 17.95 60.57
CA ASN A 7 -10.44 17.04 59.49
C ASN A 7 -9.45 17.20 58.33
N THR A 8 -8.48 16.29 58.26
CA THR A 8 -7.64 16.09 57.07
C THR A 8 -8.52 15.56 55.95
N ARG A 9 -8.78 16.39 54.94
CA ARG A 9 -9.50 16.02 53.72
C ARG A 9 -8.62 15.05 52.92
N ILE A 10 -8.87 13.74 53.06
CA ILE A 10 -8.28 12.71 52.19
C ILE A 10 -8.82 12.96 50.79
N GLY A 11 -7.93 13.40 49.88
CA GLY A 11 -8.23 13.54 48.46
C GLY A 11 -8.50 12.17 47.84
N ASN A 12 -9.52 12.12 47.00
CA ASN A 12 -10.05 10.97 46.27
C ASN A 12 -8.94 10.04 45.74
N THR A 13 -8.90 8.83 46.28
CA THR A 13 -8.13 7.69 45.72
C THR A 13 -8.76 7.20 44.41
N ASP A 14 -10.04 7.53 44.18
CA ASP A 14 -10.83 7.11 43.01
C ASP A 14 -10.40 7.83 41.72
N ASP A 15 -9.98 9.09 41.81
CA ASP A 15 -9.57 9.89 40.65
C ASP A 15 -8.23 9.38 40.10
N GLN A 16 -7.32 8.99 40.99
CA GLN A 16 -6.00 8.45 40.63
C GLN A 16 -6.09 7.03 40.03
N GLN A 17 -7.09 6.26 40.43
CA GLN A 17 -7.36 4.92 39.90
C GLN A 17 -7.89 4.98 38.45
N ALA A 18 -8.69 6.00 38.11
CA ALA A 18 -9.22 6.22 36.76
C ALA A 18 -8.12 6.63 35.76
N ASP A 19 -7.17 7.47 36.18
CA ASP A 19 -6.04 7.88 35.34
C ASP A 19 -5.08 6.72 35.04
N LEU A 20 -4.80 5.86 36.03
CA LEU A 20 -3.98 4.66 35.87
C LEU A 20 -4.65 3.60 34.97
N ALA A 21 -5.99 3.49 35.02
CA ALA A 21 -6.75 2.63 34.12
C ALA A 21 -6.73 3.14 32.67
N SER A 22 -6.66 4.46 32.46
CA SER A 22 -6.56 5.06 31.13
C SER A 22 -5.18 4.88 30.48
N LEU A 23 -4.12 4.81 31.29
CA LEU A 23 -2.74 4.52 30.86
C LEU A 23 -2.50 3.01 30.60
N SER A 24 -3.38 2.15 31.13
CA SER A 24 -3.41 0.70 30.94
C SER A 24 -4.13 0.29 29.64
N ALA A 25 -4.13 1.15 28.61
CA ALA A 25 -4.64 0.77 27.30
C ALA A 25 -3.89 -0.49 26.79
N PRO A 26 -4.60 -1.57 26.42
CA PRO A 26 -3.95 -2.81 26.01
C PRO A 26 -3.07 -2.55 24.79
N PRO A 27 -1.96 -3.32 24.62
CA PRO A 27 -1.04 -3.12 23.50
C PRO A 27 -1.83 -3.17 22.20
N HIS A 28 -1.61 -2.19 21.33
CA HIS A 28 -2.29 -2.06 20.05
C HIS A 28 -2.16 -3.37 19.27
N ARG A 29 -3.17 -4.24 19.36
CA ARG A 29 -3.18 -5.54 18.70
C ARG A 29 -3.37 -5.24 17.22
N LEU A 30 -2.37 -5.55 16.40
CA LEU A 30 -2.52 -5.44 14.95
C LEU A 30 -3.73 -6.29 14.53
N PRO A 31 -4.71 -5.71 13.83
CA PRO A 31 -5.90 -6.44 13.44
C PRO A 31 -5.52 -7.59 12.49
N THR A 32 -6.18 -8.72 12.66
CA THR A 32 -6.03 -9.87 11.78
C THR A 32 -6.63 -9.57 10.40
N LEU A 33 -6.13 -10.22 9.34
CA LEU A 33 -6.65 -10.02 7.98
C LEU A 33 -8.17 -10.25 7.88
N SER A 34 -8.71 -11.16 8.68
CA SER A 34 -10.15 -11.42 8.80
C SER A 34 -10.92 -10.23 9.38
N GLU A 35 -10.41 -9.59 10.43
CA GLU A 35 -11.05 -8.42 11.05
C GLU A 35 -11.06 -7.20 10.11
N ILE A 36 -10.02 -7.06 9.29
CA ILE A 36 -9.93 -6.01 8.26
C ILE A 36 -10.94 -6.31 7.14
N LYS A 37 -11.00 -7.57 6.66
CA LYS A 37 -11.89 -7.97 5.57
C LYS A 37 -13.37 -7.79 5.91
N VAL A 38 -13.76 -8.00 7.17
CA VAL A 38 -15.13 -7.78 7.65
C VAL A 38 -15.54 -6.31 7.61
N LYS A 39 -14.59 -5.37 7.76
CA LYS A 39 -14.86 -3.93 7.71
C LYS A 39 -14.90 -3.37 6.28
N LEU A 40 -14.35 -4.07 5.30
CA LEU A 40 -14.38 -3.62 3.90
C LEU A 40 -15.66 -4.10 3.19
N PRO A 41 -16.28 -3.26 2.36
CA PRO A 41 -17.39 -3.67 1.50
C PRO A 41 -17.03 -4.84 0.58
N ALA A 42 -17.96 -5.77 0.35
CA ALA A 42 -17.74 -6.93 -0.51
C ALA A 42 -17.37 -6.56 -1.97
N HIS A 43 -17.82 -5.40 -2.46
CA HIS A 43 -17.49 -4.93 -3.81
C HIS A 43 -15.99 -4.57 -3.97
N CYS A 44 -15.27 -4.29 -2.88
CA CYS A 44 -13.83 -4.03 -2.91
C CYS A 44 -13.01 -5.29 -3.25
N PHE A 45 -13.57 -6.48 -3.08
CA PHE A 45 -12.91 -7.75 -3.36
C PHE A 45 -13.33 -8.37 -4.70
N ARG A 46 -14.04 -7.61 -5.54
CA ARG A 46 -14.51 -8.10 -6.85
C ARG A 46 -13.53 -7.69 -7.93
N SER A 47 -12.46 -8.47 -8.11
CA SER A 47 -11.67 -8.39 -9.33
C SER A 47 -12.51 -8.91 -10.51
N THR A 48 -12.47 -8.19 -11.64
CA THR A 48 -13.11 -8.64 -12.87
C THR A 48 -12.03 -8.95 -13.89
N VAL A 49 -12.01 -10.17 -14.42
CA VAL A 49 -11.01 -10.61 -15.42
C VAL A 49 -10.90 -9.65 -16.60
N ARG A 50 -12.02 -9.08 -17.05
CA ARG A 50 -12.04 -8.07 -18.12
C ARG A 50 -11.23 -6.82 -17.76
N GLU A 51 -11.36 -6.34 -16.54
CA GLU A 51 -10.65 -5.15 -16.09
C GLU A 51 -9.16 -5.44 -15.97
N SER A 52 -8.81 -6.58 -15.35
CA SER A 52 -7.44 -7.08 -15.25
C SER A 52 -6.80 -7.22 -16.64
N MET A 53 -7.46 -7.89 -17.59
CA MET A 53 -6.98 -8.02 -18.97
C MET A 53 -6.83 -6.67 -19.69
N SER A 54 -7.67 -5.68 -19.36
CA SER A 54 -7.53 -4.33 -19.94
C SER A 54 -6.24 -3.64 -19.51
N TYR A 55 -5.69 -3.95 -18.33
CA TYR A 55 -4.40 -3.42 -17.89
C TYR A 55 -3.25 -4.11 -18.63
N VAL A 56 -3.33 -5.43 -18.84
CA VAL A 56 -2.33 -6.17 -19.63
C VAL A 56 -2.21 -5.64 -21.06
N VAL A 57 -3.34 -5.38 -21.71
CA VAL A 57 -3.36 -4.79 -23.05
C VAL A 57 -2.71 -3.41 -23.04
N LYS A 58 -2.96 -2.57 -22.01
CA LYS A 58 -2.28 -1.27 -21.87
C LYS A 58 -0.77 -1.43 -21.72
N ASP A 59 -0.31 -2.39 -20.92
CA ASP A 59 1.12 -2.65 -20.74
C ASP A 59 1.79 -3.05 -22.07
N VAL A 60 1.15 -3.92 -22.85
CA VAL A 60 1.63 -4.29 -24.20
C VAL A 60 1.68 -3.07 -25.13
N ILE A 61 0.67 -2.20 -25.06
CA ILE A 61 0.66 -0.94 -25.83
C ILE A 61 1.82 -0.04 -25.41
N TYR A 62 2.10 0.10 -24.10
CA TYR A 62 3.21 0.91 -23.62
C TYR A 62 4.57 0.36 -24.05
N VAL A 63 4.76 -0.96 -24.03
CA VAL A 63 5.98 -1.62 -24.54
C VAL A 63 6.18 -1.32 -26.03
N ALA A 64 5.12 -1.47 -26.83
CA ALA A 64 5.15 -1.20 -28.26
C ALA A 64 5.43 0.28 -28.55
N LEU A 65 4.78 1.19 -27.81
CA LEU A 65 4.99 2.64 -27.95
C LEU A 65 6.42 3.03 -27.61
N ALA A 66 6.98 2.53 -26.49
CA ALA A 66 8.35 2.80 -26.10
C ALA A 66 9.35 2.34 -27.17
N PHE A 67 9.12 1.17 -27.78
CA PHE A 67 9.92 0.68 -28.89
C PHE A 67 9.83 1.56 -30.13
N ILE A 68 8.62 1.92 -30.57
CA ILE A 68 8.40 2.77 -31.75
C ILE A 68 9.04 4.15 -31.56
N VAL A 69 8.88 4.75 -30.39
CA VAL A 69 9.49 6.05 -30.07
C VAL A 69 11.01 5.96 -30.17
N MET A 70 11.63 4.94 -29.56
CA MET A 70 13.08 4.77 -29.63
C MET A 70 13.57 4.51 -31.06
N TYR A 71 12.84 3.70 -31.83
CA TYR A 71 13.15 3.43 -33.23
C TYR A 71 13.13 4.71 -34.07
N GLN A 72 12.09 5.54 -33.91
CA GLN A 72 11.97 6.82 -34.61
C GLN A 72 13.08 7.81 -34.22
N ILE A 73 13.44 7.86 -32.94
CA ILE A 73 14.56 8.69 -32.45
C ILE A 73 15.86 8.27 -33.13
N GLN A 74 16.14 6.96 -33.19
CA GLN A 74 17.37 6.44 -33.78
C GLN A 74 17.45 6.72 -35.28
N ASN A 75 16.32 6.67 -35.99
CA ASN A 75 16.26 6.97 -37.41
C ASN A 75 16.38 8.47 -37.71
N ARG A 76 15.89 9.33 -36.82
CA ARG A 76 15.82 10.79 -37.05
C ARG A 76 17.04 11.55 -36.53
N PHE A 77 17.68 11.08 -35.47
CA PHE A 77 18.79 11.77 -34.79
C PHE A 77 20.06 10.94 -34.83
N GLN A 78 21.16 11.52 -35.33
CA GLN A 78 22.48 10.87 -35.39
C GLN A 78 23.02 10.43 -34.02
N TYR A 79 22.63 11.13 -32.95
CA TYR A 79 23.05 10.83 -31.57
C TYR A 79 21.96 10.15 -30.74
N GLY A 80 20.94 9.55 -31.37
CA GLY A 80 19.84 8.85 -30.69
C GLY A 80 20.32 7.74 -29.75
N PHE A 81 21.47 7.13 -30.03
CA PHE A 81 22.07 6.08 -29.20
C PHE A 81 22.39 6.54 -27.77
N LEU A 82 22.56 7.85 -27.53
CA LEU A 82 22.79 8.39 -26.19
C LEU A 82 21.58 8.19 -25.25
N LEU A 83 20.38 8.01 -25.81
CA LEU A 83 19.15 7.74 -25.06
C LEU A 83 18.94 6.25 -24.76
N PHE A 84 19.80 5.37 -25.30
CA PHE A 84 19.72 3.93 -25.09
C PHE A 84 19.71 3.49 -23.62
N PRO A 85 20.52 4.03 -22.68
CA PRO A 85 20.42 3.65 -21.27
C PRO A 85 19.07 4.03 -20.65
N ILE A 86 18.49 5.17 -21.04
CA ILE A 86 17.17 5.60 -20.57
C ILE A 86 16.10 4.66 -21.12
N TYR A 87 16.15 4.37 -22.43
CA TYR A 87 15.26 3.42 -23.07
C TYR A 87 15.36 2.04 -22.41
N TRP A 88 16.56 1.55 -22.14
CA TRP A 88 16.79 0.29 -21.44
C TRP A 88 16.11 0.26 -20.08
N CYS A 89 16.28 1.28 -19.25
CA CYS A 89 15.64 1.36 -17.94
C CYS A 89 14.11 1.38 -18.05
N VAL A 90 13.55 2.18 -18.97
CA VAL A 90 12.09 2.27 -19.17
C VAL A 90 11.53 0.95 -19.69
N GLN A 91 12.09 0.44 -20.78
CA GLN A 91 11.61 -0.77 -21.44
C GLN A 91 11.80 -2.01 -20.55
N GLY A 92 12.92 -2.09 -19.83
CA GLY A 92 13.16 -3.12 -18.81
C GLY A 92 12.09 -3.11 -17.73
N THR A 93 11.72 -1.94 -17.21
CA THR A 93 10.65 -1.80 -16.20
C THR A 93 9.29 -2.31 -16.70
N LEU A 94 8.95 -2.01 -17.95
CA LEU A 94 7.70 -2.49 -18.56
C LEU A 94 7.69 -4.02 -18.70
N TYR A 95 8.80 -4.62 -19.14
CA TYR A 95 8.92 -6.08 -19.21
C TYR A 95 8.94 -6.75 -17.85
N THR A 96 9.57 -6.15 -16.84
CA THR A 96 9.51 -6.65 -15.46
C THR A 96 8.08 -6.66 -14.94
N SER A 97 7.28 -5.63 -15.26
CA SER A 97 5.87 -5.57 -14.86
C SER A 97 5.07 -6.74 -15.47
N LEU A 98 5.27 -7.04 -16.76
CA LEU A 98 4.66 -8.20 -17.41
C LEU A 98 5.16 -9.54 -16.84
N PHE A 99 6.44 -9.63 -16.47
CA PHE A 99 7.02 -10.83 -15.87
C PHE A 99 6.41 -11.14 -14.50
N VAL A 100 6.33 -10.15 -13.61
CA VAL A 100 5.70 -10.29 -12.29
C VAL A 100 4.24 -10.68 -12.45
N LEU A 101 3.55 -10.04 -13.39
CA LEU A 101 2.16 -10.39 -13.69
C LEU A 101 2.03 -11.86 -14.11
N GLY A 102 2.86 -12.34 -15.04
CA GLY A 102 2.83 -13.73 -15.48
C GLY A 102 3.14 -14.73 -14.36
N HIS A 103 4.09 -14.39 -13.49
CA HIS A 103 4.43 -15.18 -12.30
C HIS A 103 3.21 -15.31 -11.35
N ASP A 104 2.53 -14.20 -11.08
CA ASP A 104 1.39 -14.16 -10.18
C ASP A 104 0.11 -14.77 -10.79
N CYS A 105 -0.05 -14.70 -12.12
CA CYS A 105 -1.05 -15.47 -12.87
C CYS A 105 -0.89 -16.98 -12.64
N GLY A 106 0.36 -17.47 -12.54
CA GLY A 106 0.66 -18.87 -12.21
C GLY A 106 0.20 -19.29 -10.80
N HIS A 107 0.00 -18.32 -9.91
CA HIS A 107 -0.43 -18.51 -8.53
C HIS A 107 -1.94 -18.27 -8.33
N SER A 108 -2.73 -18.19 -9.41
CA SER A 108 -4.19 -17.95 -9.40
C SER A 108 -4.62 -16.57 -8.88
N SER A 109 -3.77 -15.54 -9.03
CA SER A 109 -4.05 -14.16 -8.60
C SER A 109 -4.85 -13.32 -9.62
N PHE A 110 -5.17 -13.90 -10.79
CA PHE A 110 -5.68 -13.16 -11.97
C PHE A 110 -7.06 -13.60 -12.44
#